data_AF-A0A4V6AUI7-F1
#
_entry.id   AF-A0A4V6AUI7-F1
#
_cell.length_a   1.000
_cell.length_b   1.000
_cell.length_c   1.000
_cell.angle_alpha   90.00
_cell.angle_beta   90.00
_cell.angle_gamma   90.00
#
_symmetry.space_group_name_H-M   'P 1'
#
loop_
_entity.id
_entity.type
_entity.pdbx_description
1 polymer ?
#
loop_
_entity_poly.entity_id
_entity_poly.type
_entity_poly.pdbx_seq_one_letter_code
_entity_poly.pdbx_strand_id
1 'polypeptide(L)' 'MRLAPPRHPRLRRPPLLHPATTGPPPKSRGAGLGLYQLVRELQILLTTWNGACPTCHRDIPTHIRT' A
#
# COMPACT_ATOMS: atom_id res chain seq x y z
N MET A 1 -43.17 24.58 16.26
CA MET A 1 -42.49 24.89 14.99
C MET A 1 -41.23 24.04 14.89
N ARG A 2 -41.14 23.10 13.93
CA ARG A 2 -39.93 22.30 13.69
C ARG A 2 -39.17 22.91 12.50
N LEU A 3 -37.94 23.34 12.74
CA LEU A 3 -37.05 23.80 11.67
C LEU A 3 -36.50 22.57 10.93
N ALA A 4 -36.60 22.54 9.61
CA ALA A 4 -36.07 21.44 8.81
C ALA A 4 -34.53 21.42 8.90
N PRO A 5 -33.90 20.23 8.99
CA PRO A 5 -32.44 20.14 9.07
C PRO A 5 -31.77 20.72 7.80
N PRO A 6 -30.59 21.35 7.92
CA PRO A 6 -29.83 21.84 6.77
C PRO A 6 -29.57 20.72 5.76
N ARG A 7 -30.14 20.86 4.55
CA ARG A 7 -29.88 19.94 3.45
C ARG A 7 -28.54 20.30 2.83
N HIS A 8 -27.46 19.74 3.36
CA HIS A 8 -26.15 19.90 2.74
C HIS A 8 -26.19 19.30 1.32
N PRO A 9 -25.70 20.01 0.28
CA PRO A 9 -25.46 19.42 -1.01
C PRO A 9 -24.46 18.29 -0.80
N ARG A 10 -24.89 17.04 -0.99
CA ARG A 10 -23.97 15.90 -1.00
C ARG A 10 -23.07 16.11 -2.22
N LEU A 11 -21.92 16.71 -2.01
CA LEU A 11 -20.80 16.68 -2.95
C LEU A 11 -20.46 15.20 -3.13
N ARG A 12 -21.06 14.60 -4.16
CA ARG A 12 -20.88 13.21 -4.51
C ARG A 12 -19.39 13.06 -4.83
N ARG A 13 -18.67 12.33 -3.98
CA ARG A 13 -17.28 11.95 -4.24
C ARG A 13 -17.23 11.39 -5.67
N PRO A 14 -16.38 11.93 -6.56
CA PRO A 14 -16.20 11.38 -7.88
C PRO A 14 -15.88 9.88 -7.74
N PRO A 15 -16.57 9.00 -8.49
CA PRO A 15 -16.20 7.58 -8.51
C PRO A 15 -14.72 7.47 -8.87
N LEU A 16 -13.95 6.76 -8.05
CA LEU A 16 -12.61 6.34 -8.42
C LEU A 16 -12.76 5.39 -9.60
N LEU A 17 -12.52 5.88 -10.81
CA LEU A 17 -12.42 5.04 -11.99
C LEU A 17 -11.22 4.11 -11.77
N HIS A 18 -11.48 2.83 -11.49
CA HIS A 18 -10.43 1.84 -11.57
C HIS A 18 -9.99 1.76 -13.03
N PRO A 19 -8.71 2.01 -13.36
CA PRO A 19 -8.24 1.82 -14.72
C PRO A 19 -8.53 0.37 -15.11
N ALA A 20 -9.21 0.20 -16.25
CA ALA A 20 -9.46 -1.12 -16.78
C ALA A 20 -8.13 -1.84 -16.96
N THR A 21 -7.99 -3.04 -16.39
CA THR A 21 -6.83 -3.92 -16.58
C THR A 21 -6.86 -4.50 -17.99
N THR A 22 -6.73 -3.65 -19.02
CA THR A 22 -6.64 -4.05 -20.43
C THR A 22 -5.19 -4.23 -20.90
N GLY A 23 -4.21 -4.05 -20.00
CA GLY A 23 -2.81 -4.33 -20.26
C GLY A 23 -2.43 -5.78 -19.89
N PRO A 24 -1.33 -6.32 -20.48
CA PRO A 24 -0.77 -7.59 -20.02
C PRO A 24 -0.49 -7.52 -18.50
N PRO A 25 -0.63 -8.65 -17.78
CA PRO A 25 -0.40 -8.66 -16.34
C PRO A 25 0.99 -8.11 -16.03
N PRO A 26 1.15 -7.34 -14.93
CA PRO A 26 2.47 -6.90 -14.52
C PRO A 26 3.35 -8.14 -14.33
N LYS A 27 4.52 -8.15 -14.98
CA LYS A 27 5.50 -9.23 -14.79
C LYS A 27 5.72 -9.40 -13.30
N SER A 28 5.53 -10.62 -12.80
CA SER A 28 5.84 -10.93 -11.40
C SER A 28 7.29 -10.52 -11.15
N ARG A 29 7.52 -9.71 -10.11
CA ARG A 29 8.88 -9.33 -9.69
C ARG A 29 9.77 -10.55 -9.43
N GLY A 30 9.17 -11.71 -9.14
CA GLY A 30 9.88 -12.96 -8.88
C GLY A 30 10.20 -13.80 -10.13
N ALA A 31 9.67 -13.46 -11.31
CA ALA A 31 9.86 -14.28 -12.50
C ALA A 31 11.32 -14.18 -13.00
N GLY A 32 12.04 -15.31 -13.04
CA GLY A 32 13.43 -15.39 -13.49
C GLY A 32 14.48 -15.12 -12.41
N LEU A 33 14.09 -14.99 -11.15
CA LEU A 33 15.05 -14.85 -10.04
C LEU A 33 15.71 -16.20 -9.71
N GLY A 34 17.03 -16.18 -9.48
CA GLY A 34 17.73 -17.29 -8.84
C GLY A 34 17.38 -17.41 -7.35
N LEU A 35 17.65 -18.56 -6.75
CA LEU A 35 17.33 -18.85 -5.33
C LEU A 35 17.77 -17.72 -4.38
N TYR A 36 19.04 -17.30 -4.49
CA TYR A 36 19.59 -16.24 -3.64
C TYR A 36 18.95 -14.87 -3.89
N GLN A 37 18.55 -14.58 -5.14
CA GLN A 37 17.85 -13.34 -5.47
C GLN A 37 16.43 -13.34 -4.88
N LEU A 38 15.73 -14.47 -4.96
CA LEU A 38 14.41 -14.64 -4.34
C LEU A 38 14.49 -14.46 -2.82
N VAL A 39 15.48 -15.06 -2.17
CA VAL A 39 15.70 -14.92 -0.71
C VAL A 39 16.01 -13.46 -0.32
N ARG A 40 16.74 -12.72 -1.15
CA ARG A 40 16.99 -11.28 -0.93
C ARG A 40 15.70 -10.47 -1.04
N GLU A 41 14.91 -10.65 -2.09
CA GLU A 41 13.64 -9.94 -2.29
C GLU A 41 12.65 -10.24 -1.16
N LEU A 42 12.57 -11.50 -0.72
CA LEU A 42 11.72 -11.90 0.40
C LEU A 42 12.13 -11.20 1.70
N GLN A 43 13.42 -11.12 2.00
CA GLN A 43 13.90 -10.42 3.20
C GLN A 43 13.58 -8.92 3.16
N ILE A 44 13.73 -8.27 2.02
CA ILE A 44 13.34 -6.86 1.84
C ILE A 44 11.84 -6.70 2.11
N LEU A 45 11.02 -7.59 1.55
CA LEU A 45 9.57 -7.49 1.71
C LEU A 45 9.14 -7.71 3.17
N LEU A 46 9.71 -8.71 3.85
CA LEU A 46 9.45 -8.98 5.26
C LEU A 46 9.91 -7.85 6.18
N THR A 47 11.06 -7.25 5.90
CA THR A 47 11.59 -6.14 6.71
C THR A 47 10.74 -4.89 6.54
N THR A 48 10.33 -4.56 5.32
CA THR A 48 9.38 -3.47 5.08
C THR A 48 8.03 -3.69 5.75
N TRP A 49 7.52 -4.94 5.76
CA TRP A 49 6.27 -5.28 6.41
C TRP A 49 6.36 -5.19 7.94
N ASN A 50 7.44 -5.71 8.51
CA ASN A 50 7.65 -5.69 9.96
C ASN A 50 8.06 -4.31 10.49
N GLY A 51 8.26 -3.33 9.60
CA GLY A 51 8.77 -2.02 9.98
C GLY A 51 10.21 -2.09 10.49
N ALA A 52 11.00 -3.07 10.05
CA ALA A 52 12.40 -3.23 10.43
C ALA A 52 13.33 -2.86 9.25
N CYS A 53 14.53 -2.41 9.59
CA CYS A 53 15.58 -2.09 8.63
C CYS A 53 16.22 -3.39 8.08
N PRO A 54 16.28 -3.64 6.76
CA PRO A 54 16.84 -4.88 6.20
C PRO A 54 18.35 -5.02 6.41
N THR A 55 19.06 -3.91 6.61
CA THR A 55 20.52 -3.91 6.78
C THR A 55 20.92 -4.17 8.22
N CYS A 56 20.13 -3.63 9.15
CA CYS A 56 20.49 -3.55 10.56
C CYS A 56 19.59 -4.40 11.46
N HIS A 57 18.52 -4.98 10.90
CA HIS A 57 17.53 -5.84 11.57
C HIS A 57 16.92 -5.23 12.84
N ARG A 58 16.90 -3.90 12.94
CA ARG A 58 16.27 -3.16 14.03
C ARG A 58 14.93 -2.62 13.59
N ASP A 59 14.00 -2.55 14.53
CA ASP A 59 12.72 -1.88 14.33
C ASP A 59 12.97 -0.40 13.98
N ILE A 60 12.28 0.08 12.96
CA ILE A 60 12.26 1.48 12.58
C ILE A 60 11.41 2.17 13.66
N PRO A 61 11.96 3.14 14.40
CA PRO A 61 11.21 3.82 15.44
C PRO A 61 9.99 4.48 14.79
N THR A 62 8.80 3.99 15.14
CA THR A 62 7.54 4.63 14.79
C THR A 62 7.49 5.92 15.60
N HIS A 63 7.91 7.03 14.99
CA HIS A 63 7.55 8.35 15.49
C HIS A 63 6.03 8.48 15.40
N ILE A 64 5.33 8.01 16.43
CA ILE A 64 3.95 8.36 16.68
C ILE A 64 3.99 9.88 16.90
N ARG A 65 3.65 10.62 15.85
CA ARG A 65 3.44 12.05 15.94
C ARG A 65 2.13 12.23 16.69
N THR A 66 2.22 12.29 18.01
CA THR A 66 1.14 12.71 18.92
C THR A 66 0.67 14.11 18.56
#